data_AF-A0A2V9HJZ1-F1
#
_entry.id   AF-A0A2V9HJZ1-F1
#
_cell.length_a   1.000
_cell.length_b   1.000
_cell.length_c   1.000
_cell.angle_alpha   90.00
_cell.angle_beta   90.00
_cell.angle_gamma   90.00
#
_symmetry.space_group_name_H-M   'P 1'
#
loop_
_entity.id
_entity.type
_entity.pdbx_description
1 polymer ?
#
loop_
_entity_poly.entity_id
_entity_poly.type
_entity_poly.pdbx_seq_one_letter_code
_entity_poly.pdbx_strand_id
1 'polypeptide(L)' 'RLEDALAQFDVRKIACDGQPFDPKSMHAVDVEETDQEAEGTVLEVYRAGYEWKGEVHRPAQVKVARRPTPIFAGGNGKNE' A
#
# COMPACT_ATOMS: atom_id res chain seq x y z
N ARG A 1 7.00 -28.50 23.89
CA ARG A 1 7.42 -27.08 23.92
C ARG A 1 6.72 -26.40 22.76
N LEU A 2 5.77 -25.49 23.01
CA LEU A 2 4.90 -24.90 21.98
C LEU A 2 5.67 -24.05 20.96
N GLU A 3 6.86 -23.58 21.36
CA GLU A 3 7.75 -22.70 20.63
C GLU A 3 8.30 -23.33 19.32
N ASP A 4 8.44 -24.65 19.27
CA ASP A 4 8.93 -25.40 18.09
C ASP A 4 7.84 -25.56 17.01
N ALA A 5 6.58 -25.61 17.43
CA ALA A 5 5.45 -25.81 16.51
C ALA A 5 5.20 -24.58 15.62
N LEU A 6 5.53 -23.37 16.08
CA LEU A 6 5.32 -22.13 15.30
C LEU A 6 6.43 -21.88 14.27
N ALA A 7 7.67 -22.31 14.53
CA ALA A 7 8.75 -22.25 13.54
C ALA A 7 8.46 -23.11 12.30
N GLN A 8 7.62 -24.13 12.46
CA GLN A 8 7.23 -25.08 11.42
C GLN A 8 6.32 -24.47 10.34
N PHE A 9 5.71 -23.30 10.61
CA PHE A 9 4.76 -22.71 9.69
C PHE A 9 5.35 -21.67 8.75
N ASP A 10 6.62 -21.26 8.80
CA ASP A 10 7.26 -20.32 7.83
C ASP A 10 6.35 -19.14 7.39
N VAL A 11 5.56 -18.59 8.32
CA VAL A 11 4.69 -17.44 8.07
C VAL A 11 5.46 -16.17 8.41
N ARG A 12 5.61 -15.26 7.45
CA ARG A 12 6.29 -13.97 7.64
C ARG A 12 5.30 -12.83 7.43
N LYS A 13 5.49 -11.75 8.21
CA LYS A 13 4.76 -10.50 7.98
C LYS A 13 5.37 -9.79 6.78
N ILE A 14 4.51 -9.31 5.89
CA ILE A 14 4.90 -8.50 4.75
C ILE A 14 5.09 -7.06 5.26
N ALA A 15 6.33 -6.58 5.29
CA ALA A 15 6.64 -5.20 5.64
C ALA A 15 6.28 -4.31 4.44
N CYS A 16 5.23 -3.49 4.59
CA CYS A 16 4.72 -2.64 3.52
C CYS A 16 4.93 -1.15 3.81
N ASP A 17 5.14 -0.76 5.07
CA ASP A 17 5.27 0.63 5.49
C ASP A 17 6.45 1.32 4.80
N GLY A 18 6.20 2.46 4.14
CA GLY A 18 7.21 3.20 3.37
C GLY A 18 7.74 2.46 2.14
N GLN A 19 7.15 1.33 1.76
CA GLN A 19 7.49 0.60 0.53
C GLN A 19 6.59 1.03 -0.63
N PRO A 20 7.04 0.89 -1.89
CA PRO A 20 6.15 1.05 -3.03
C PRO A 20 5.03 0.00 -3.01
N PHE A 21 3.83 0.43 -3.36
CA PHE A 21 2.65 -0.40 -3.44
C PHE A 21 2.83 -1.53 -4.46
N ASP A 22 2.73 -2.76 -3.98
CA ASP A 22 2.78 -3.95 -4.81
C ASP A 22 1.39 -4.63 -4.85
N PRO A 23 0.69 -4.64 -5.99
CA PRO A 23 -0.66 -5.21 -6.08
C PRO A 23 -0.72 -6.74 -5.92
N LYS A 24 0.42 -7.45 -5.90
CA LYS A 24 0.45 -8.91 -5.68
C LYS A 24 0.41 -9.24 -4.19
N SER A 25 0.96 -8.37 -3.35
CA SER A 25 1.13 -8.56 -1.90
C SER A 25 0.40 -7.53 -1.05
N MET A 26 -0.13 -6.47 -1.66
CA MET A 26 -0.79 -5.36 -0.99
C MET A 26 -2.13 -5.04 -1.66
N HIS A 27 -3.07 -4.54 -0.87
CA HIS A 27 -4.39 -4.12 -1.25
C HIS A 27 -4.58 -2.69 -0.74
N ALA A 28 -4.62 -1.72 -1.66
CA ALA A 28 -4.86 -0.34 -1.34
C ALA A 28 -6.34 -0.16 -0.98
N VAL A 29 -6.63 -0.02 0.32
CA VAL A 29 -7.99 0.22 0.81
C VAL A 29 -8.30 1.71 0.95
N ASP A 30 -7.25 2.53 0.99
CA ASP A 30 -7.34 3.98 1.13
C ASP A 30 -6.23 4.64 0.29
N VAL A 31 -6.48 5.87 -0.15
CA VAL A 31 -5.56 6.64 -0.99
C VAL A 31 -5.54 8.07 -0.45
N GLU A 32 -4.36 8.54 -0.06
CA GLU A 32 -4.20 9.89 0.45
C GLU A 32 -3.44 10.74 -0.56
N GLU A 33 -4.05 11.86 -0.94
CA GLU A 33 -3.43 12.82 -1.84
C GLU A 33 -2.38 13.62 -1.08
N THR A 34 -1.11 13.36 -1.38
CA THR A 34 0.02 14.00 -0.71
C THR A 34 1.18 14.20 -1.68
N ASP A 35 1.88 15.32 -1.50
CA ASP A 35 3.14 15.65 -2.16
C ASP A 35 4.36 15.36 -1.27
N GLN A 36 4.15 14.84 -0.05
CA GLN A 36 5.21 14.51 0.90
C GLN A 36 5.98 13.24 0.49
N GLU A 37 5.29 12.27 -0.12
CA GLU A 37 5.84 10.97 -0.52
C GLU A 37 5.64 10.74 -2.02
N ALA A 38 6.39 9.79 -2.59
CA ALA A 38 6.23 9.43 -3.99
C ALA A 38 4.84 8.81 -4.27
N GLU A 39 4.35 8.99 -5.50
CA GLU A 39 3.10 8.35 -5.92
C GLU A 39 3.24 6.83 -5.84
N GLY A 40 2.26 6.18 -5.22
CA GLY A 40 2.26 4.75 -5.00
C GLY A 40 3.08 4.30 -3.79
N THR A 41 3.60 5.20 -2.95
CA THR A 41 4.23 4.80 -1.69
C THR A 41 3.18 4.45 -0.64
N VAL A 42 3.38 3.38 0.12
CA VAL A 42 2.53 3.04 1.25
C VAL A 42 2.79 4.00 2.41
N LEU A 43 1.75 4.73 2.80
CA LEU A 43 1.79 5.71 3.89
C LEU A 43 1.46 5.08 5.24
N GLU A 44 0.54 4.11 5.26
CA GLU A 44 0.11 3.47 6.48
C GLU A 44 -0.39 2.05 6.21
N VAL A 45 -0.14 1.13 7.15
CA VAL A 45 -0.61 -0.26 7.09
C VAL A 45 -1.77 -0.47 8.05
N TYR A 46 -3.01 -0.47 7.53
CA TYR A 46 -4.21 -0.77 8.31
C TYR A 46 -4.24 -2.22 8.80
N ARG A 47 -3.78 -3.15 7.95
CA ARG A 47 -3.73 -4.57 8.28
C ARG A 47 -2.50 -5.22 7.69
N ALA A 48 -1.67 -5.79 8.55
CA ALA A 48 -0.49 -6.53 8.12
C ALA A 48 -0.86 -7.69 7.18
N GLY A 49 -0.15 -7.76 6.05
CA GLY A 49 -0.16 -8.91 5.15
C GLY A 49 0.73 -10.01 5.67
N TYR A 50 0.48 -11.23 5.22
CA TYR A 50 1.27 -12.40 5.60
C TYR A 50 1.60 -13.21 4.36
N GLU A 51 2.87 -13.57 4.24
CA GLU A 51 3.37 -14.55 3.29
C GLU A 51 3.61 -15.87 4.01
N TRP A 52 3.35 -16.97 3.32
CA TRP A 52 3.59 -18.32 3.81
C TRP A 52 4.35 -19.08 2.74
N LYS A 53 5.56 -19.58 3.06
CA LYS A 53 6.43 -20.30 2.12
C LYS A 53 6.73 -19.52 0.82
N GLY A 54 6.80 -18.18 0.92
CA GLY A 54 7.03 -17.29 -0.23
C GLY A 54 5.79 -17.04 -1.10
N GLU A 55 4.62 -17.55 -0.73
CA GLU A 55 3.35 -17.21 -1.35
C GLU A 55 2.55 -16.24 -0.47
N VAL A 56 1.92 -15.24 -1.09
CA VAL A 56 1.05 -14.30 -0.37
C VAL A 56 -0.22 -15.04 0.05
N HIS A 57 -0.28 -15.43 1.32
CA HIS A 57 -1.48 -16.03 1.88
C HIS A 57 -2.57 -14.98 2.09
N ARG A 58 -2.16 -13.77 2.46
CA ARG A 58 -3.06 -12.64 2.64
C ARG A 58 -2.37 -11.33 2.28
N PRO A 59 -2.95 -10.53 1.37
CA PRO A 59 -2.41 -9.22 1.07
C PRO A 59 -2.56 -8.26 2.26
N ALA A 60 -1.58 -7.38 2.42
CA ALA A 60 -1.64 -6.30 3.39
C ALA A 60 -2.70 -5.27 2.96
N GLN A 61 -3.45 -4.72 3.91
CA GLN A 61 -4.33 -3.59 3.61
C GLN A 61 -3.60 -2.31 3.98
N VAL A 62 -3.44 -1.43 2.99
CA VAL A 62 -2.58 -0.26 3.10
C VAL A 62 -3.27 0.99 2.57
N LYS A 63 -2.85 2.14 3.10
CA LYS A 63 -3.07 3.46 2.53
C LYS A 63 -1.90 3.79 1.61
N VAL A 64 -2.18 4.27 0.40
CA VAL A 64 -1.14 4.66 -0.56
C VAL A 64 -1.17 6.16 -0.84
N ALA A 65 0.00 6.75 -1.03
CA ALA A 65 0.16 8.11 -1.49
C ALA A 65 -0.24 8.22 -2.96
N ARG A 66 -1.00 9.25 -3.28
CA ARG A 66 -1.30 9.64 -4.65
C ARG A 66 -0.88 11.09 -4.84
N ARG A 67 -0.30 11.41 -6.00
CA ARG A 67 -0.03 12.82 -6.29
C ARG A 67 -1.35 13.54 -6.54
N PRO A 68 -1.60 14.68 -5.86
CA PRO A 68 -2.73 15.52 -6.19
C PRO A 68 -2.58 15.91 -7.66
N THR A 69 -3.57 15.57 -8.47
CA THR A 69 -3.55 15.97 -9.87
C THR A 69 -3.66 17.49 -9.87
N PRO A 70 -2.71 18.23 -10.48
CA PRO A 70 -2.85 19.67 -10.59
C PRO A 70 -4.14 19.90 -11.37
N ILE A 71 -5.13 20.50 -10.70
CA ILE A 71 -6.28 21.06 -11.39
C ILE A 71 -5.71 22.10 -12.34
N PHE A 72 -5.58 21.75 -13.61
CA PHE A 72 -5.41 22.76 -14.63
C PHE A 72 -6.73 23.53 -14.65
N ALA A 73 -6.78 24.59 -13.85
CA ALA A 73 -7.72 25.68 -14.03
C ALA A 73 -7.42 26.28 -15.41
N GLY A 74 -7.93 25.61 -16.45
CA GLY A 74 -8.06 26.16 -17.78
C GLY A 74 -9.03 27.32 -17.69
N GLY A 75 -8.49 28.50 -17.45
CA GLY A 75 -9.23 29.74 -17.53
C GLY A 75 -9.61 30.09 -18.96
N ASN A 76 -10.78 30.72 -19.05
CA ASN A 76 -11.16 31.84 -19.92
C ASN A 76 -11.49 31.65 -21.42
N GLY A 77 -12.58 32.33 -21.80
CA GLY A 77 -12.92 32.73 -23.18
C GLY A 77 -14.42 32.59 -23.48
N LYS A 78 -15.33 33.36 -22.88
CA LYS A 78 -15.91 34.58 -23.50
C LYS A 78 -16.40 34.39 -24.96
N ASN A 79 -17.74 34.34 -25.11
CA ASN A 79 -18.60 34.79 -26.22
C ASN A 79 -18.27 34.45 -27.68
N GLU A 80 -19.17 33.67 -28.32
CA GLU A 80 -19.71 33.98 -29.64
C GLU A 80 -21.19 33.56 -29.72
#